data_AF-A0A8D2KBT8-F1
#
_entry.id   AF-A0A8D2KBT8-F1
#
_cell.length_a   1.000
_cell.length_b   1.000
_cell.length_c   1.000
_cell.angle_alpha   90.00
_cell.angle_beta   90.00
_cell.angle_gamma   90.00
#
_symmetry.space_group_name_H-M   'P 1'
#
loop_
_entity.id
_entity.type
_entity.pdbx_description
1 polymer ?
#
loop_
_entity_poly.entity_id
_entity_poly.type
_entity_poly.pdbx_seq_one_letter_code
_entity_poly.pdbx_strand_id
1 'polypeptide(L)'
;MAQKLAAFLKNAWAKEPVLVVSFAIGSLAVILPPISPYTKYAIMINKATPYNYPGPRSADLSGPPFCLTVPVRDDGNMPDVPSHPQDPQGPSLEWLKKL
;
A
#
# COMPACT_ATOMS: atom_id res chain seq x y z
N MET A 1 32.01 15.59 -18.40
CA MET A 1 30.97 14.54 -18.40
C MET A 1 29.57 15.12 -18.54
N ALA A 2 29.12 16.02 -17.64
CA ALA A 2 27.76 16.60 -17.68
C ALA A 2 27.39 17.30 -19.00
N GLN A 3 28.31 18.07 -19.61
CA GLN A 3 28.06 18.74 -20.90
C GLN A 3 27.84 17.75 -22.05
N LYS A 4 28.56 16.63 -22.07
CA LYS A 4 28.40 15.59 -23.11
C LYS A 4 27.04 14.89 -22.99
N LEU A 5 26.59 14.63 -21.76
CA LEU A 5 25.30 14.01 -21.48
C LEU A 5 24.13 14.94 -21.85
N ALA A 6 24.23 16.24 -21.51
CA ALA A 6 23.22 17.22 -21.87
C ALA A 6 23.08 17.41 -23.40
N ALA A 7 24.21 17.41 -24.13
CA ALA A 7 24.19 17.48 -25.59
C ALA A 7 23.54 16.23 -26.22
N PHE A 8 23.86 15.04 -25.69
CA PHE A 8 23.23 13.78 -26.11
C PHE A 8 21.72 13.79 -25.87
N LEU A 9 21.27 14.22 -24.69
CA LEU A 9 19.86 14.24 -24.33
C LEU A 9 19.04 15.19 -25.21
N LYS A 10 19.58 16.38 -25.53
CA LYS A 10 18.95 17.32 -26.47
C LYS A 10 18.82 16.73 -27.88
N ASN A 11 19.85 16.04 -28.36
CA ASN A 11 19.84 15.40 -29.67
C ASN A 11 18.90 14.18 -29.72
N ALA A 12 18.86 13.37 -28.66
CA ALA A 12 17.94 12.23 -28.54
C ALA A 12 16.48 12.70 -28.47
N TRP A 13 16.21 13.79 -27.76
CA TRP A 13 14.86 14.37 -27.68
C TRP A 13 14.39 14.94 -29.03
N ALA A 14 15.30 15.50 -29.83
CA ALA A 14 14.98 16.02 -31.16
C ALA A 14 14.73 14.91 -32.21
N LYS A 15 15.39 13.74 -32.07
CA LYS A 15 15.32 12.65 -33.05
C LYS A 15 14.29 11.59 -32.70
N GLU A 16 14.25 11.18 -31.43
CA GLU A 16 13.43 10.06 -30.95
C GLU A 16 12.71 10.45 -29.65
N PRO A 17 11.83 11.47 -29.68
CA PRO A 17 11.17 11.99 -28.50
C PRO A 17 10.34 10.93 -27.77
N VAL A 18 9.70 10.02 -28.52
CA VAL A 18 8.90 8.92 -27.96
C VAL A 18 9.74 8.02 -27.07
N LEU A 19 10.95 7.65 -27.50
CA LEU A 19 11.83 6.81 -26.71
C LEU A 19 12.32 7.55 -25.47
N VAL A 20 12.76 8.80 -25.60
CA VAL A 20 13.19 9.61 -24.45
C VAL A 20 12.08 9.75 -23.40
N VAL A 21 10.85 10.02 -23.81
CA VAL A 21 9.70 10.12 -22.91
C VAL A 21 9.38 8.77 -22.26
N SER A 22 9.44 7.66 -23.01
CA SER A 22 9.16 6.32 -22.46
C SER A 22 10.13 5.93 -21.34
N PHE A 23 11.43 6.17 -21.54
CA PHE A 23 12.45 5.90 -20.51
C PHE A 23 12.33 6.84 -19.32
N ALA A 24 12.01 8.12 -19.56
CA ALA A 24 11.77 9.07 -18.47
C ALA A 24 10.60 8.65 -17.59
N ILE A 25 9.44 8.34 -18.18
CA ILE A 25 8.25 7.90 -17.45
C ILE A 25 8.50 6.55 -16.76
N GLY A 26 9.11 5.59 -17.46
CA GLY A 26 9.43 4.27 -16.88
C GLY A 26 10.38 4.38 -15.69
N SER A 27 11.44 5.20 -15.79
CA SER A 27 12.36 5.43 -14.68
C SER A 27 11.68 6.11 -13.48
N LEU A 28 10.82 7.11 -13.74
CA LEU A 28 10.07 7.78 -12.69
C LEU A 28 9.10 6.81 -12.00
N ALA A 29 8.42 5.95 -12.75
CA ALA A 29 7.50 4.95 -12.20
C ALA A 29 8.20 3.93 -11.28
N VAL A 30 9.48 3.65 -11.49
CA VAL A 30 10.27 2.75 -10.62
C VAL A 30 10.80 3.48 -9.38
N ILE A 31 11.23 4.74 -9.54
CA ILE A 31 11.88 5.50 -8.47
C ILE A 31 10.87 6.15 -7.52
N LEU A 32 9.69 6.55 -8.02
CA LEU A 32 8.70 7.29 -7.23
C LEU A 32 8.05 6.47 -6.09
N PRO A 33 7.69 5.18 -6.27
CA PRO A 33 7.04 4.39 -5.21
C PRO A 33 7.84 4.24 -3.90
N PRO A 34 9.16 3.96 -3.89
CA PRO A 34 9.92 3.88 -2.64
C PRO A 34 10.18 5.24 -1.98
N ILE A 35 10.12 6.34 -2.73
CA ILE A 35 10.31 7.70 -2.21
C ILE A 35 9.00 8.28 -1.68
N SER A 36 7.87 7.89 -2.25
CA SER A 36 6.56 8.46 -1.90
C SER A 36 6.11 8.00 -0.50
N PRO A 37 5.80 8.94 0.41
CA PRO A 37 5.22 8.59 1.72
C PRO A 37 3.80 8.04 1.58
N TYR A 38 3.17 8.23 0.42
CA TYR A 38 1.79 7.82 0.17
C TYR A 38 1.62 6.35 -0.23
N THR A 39 2.69 5.69 -0.69
CA THR A 39 2.65 4.26 -1.07
C THR A 39 2.20 3.39 0.11
N LYS A 40 2.53 3.78 1.35
CA LYS A 40 2.06 3.12 2.57
C LYS A 40 0.54 3.15 2.73
N TYR A 41 -0.11 4.29 2.46
CA TYR A 41 -1.57 4.41 2.58
C TYR A 41 -2.30 3.53 1.58
N ALA A 42 -1.80 3.41 0.34
CA ALA A 42 -2.36 2.48 -0.64
C ALA A 42 -2.36 1.02 -0.13
N ILE A 43 -1.27 0.59 0.51
CA ILE A 43 -1.18 -0.74 1.13
C ILE A 43 -2.15 -0.88 2.31
N MET A 44 -2.27 0.15 3.16
CA MET A 44 -3.19 0.11 4.31
C MET A 44 -4.66 0.08 3.86
N ILE A 45 -5.01 0.80 2.79
CA ILE A 45 -6.38 0.78 2.21
C ILE A 45 -6.72 -0.62 1.71
N ASN A 46 -5.81 -1.24 0.94
CA ASN A 46 -6.04 -2.59 0.41
C ASN A 46 -6.15 -3.67 1.51
N LYS A 47 -5.56 -3.44 2.68
CA LYS A 47 -5.72 -4.31 3.86
C LYS A 47 -7.00 -4.03 4.65
N ALA A 48 -7.48 -2.78 4.61
CA ALA A 48 -8.67 -2.35 5.31
C ALA A 48 -9.97 -2.72 4.57
N THR A 49 -9.92 -3.09 3.29
CA THR A 49 -11.09 -3.48 2.50
C THR A 49 -11.50 -4.94 2.75
N PRO A 50 -12.64 -5.20 3.41
CA PRO A 50 -13.06 -6.56 3.73
C PRO A 50 -13.75 -7.20 2.52
N TYR A 51 -13.03 -8.00 1.74
CA TYR A 51 -13.61 -8.76 0.61
C TYR A 51 -14.23 -10.09 1.02
N ASN A 52 -13.73 -10.70 2.11
CA ASN A 52 -14.26 -11.95 2.64
C ASN A 52 -15.13 -11.67 3.86
N TYR A 53 -16.17 -12.48 4.07
CA TYR A 53 -16.92 -12.46 5.31
C TYR A 53 -15.97 -12.82 6.47
N PRO A 54 -16.03 -12.10 7.61
CA PRO A 54 -15.30 -12.50 8.81
C PRO A 54 -15.94 -13.78 9.40
N GLY A 55 -15.59 -14.94 8.84
CA GLY A 55 -16.05 -16.29 9.23
C GLY A 55 -14.92 -17.35 9.16
N PRO A 56 -14.99 -18.48 9.90
CA PRO A 56 -13.88 -19.37 10.34
C PRO A 56 -12.80 -19.62 9.28
N ARG A 57 -11.53 -19.25 9.54
CA ARG A 57 -10.39 -19.68 8.69
C ARG A 57 -9.23 -20.18 9.54
N SER A 58 -8.81 -21.41 9.21
CA SER A 58 -7.68 -22.15 9.75
C SER A 58 -6.36 -21.40 9.62
N ALA A 59 -5.44 -21.74 10.51
CA ALA A 59 -4.19 -21.04 10.84
C ALA A 59 -3.09 -21.08 9.75
N ASP A 60 -3.43 -21.20 8.48
CA ASP A 60 -2.48 -21.30 7.38
C ASP A 60 -2.65 -20.16 6.38
N LEU A 61 -1.69 -19.22 6.38
CA LEU A 61 -1.27 -18.26 5.33
C LEU A 61 -1.12 -16.81 5.86
N SER A 62 0.11 -16.51 6.32
CA SER A 62 0.90 -15.27 6.16
C SER A 62 0.24 -13.90 5.84
N GLY A 63 -0.94 -13.58 6.37
CA GLY A 63 -1.61 -12.28 6.22
C GLY A 63 -1.42 -11.33 7.43
N PRO A 64 -1.44 -10.01 7.24
CA PRO A 64 -1.34 -9.02 8.32
C PRO A 64 -2.65 -8.86 9.12
N PRO A 65 -2.59 -8.39 10.39
CA PRO A 65 -3.62 -8.59 11.43
C PRO A 65 -4.86 -7.67 11.33
N PHE A 66 -5.18 -7.17 10.14
CA PHE A 66 -6.25 -6.19 9.97
C PHE A 66 -7.48 -6.86 9.31
N CYS A 67 -8.64 -6.60 9.90
CA CYS A 67 -9.88 -7.38 9.85
C CYS A 67 -9.84 -8.66 10.67
N LEU A 68 -10.58 -8.63 11.78
CA LEU A 68 -10.93 -9.75 12.64
C LEU A 68 -11.80 -10.74 11.84
N THR A 69 -11.12 -11.43 10.95
CA THR A 69 -11.11 -12.87 10.80
C THR A 69 -11.89 -13.56 11.91
N VAL A 70 -13.21 -13.64 11.74
CA VAL A 70 -14.09 -14.55 12.51
C VAL A 70 -14.20 -14.12 13.97
N PRO A 71 -15.39 -14.11 14.58
CA PRO A 71 -15.46 -13.98 16.03
C PRO A 71 -14.58 -15.05 16.68
N VAL A 72 -13.50 -14.62 17.30
CA VAL A 72 -12.57 -15.51 17.98
C VAL A 72 -13.29 -16.04 19.21
N ARG A 73 -13.16 -17.33 19.51
CA ARG A 73 -13.70 -17.89 20.74
C ARG A 73 -12.91 -17.31 21.90
N ASP A 74 -13.60 -16.61 22.79
CA ASP A 74 -13.02 -16.04 23.98
C ASP A 74 -12.52 -17.15 24.93
N ASP A 75 -11.24 -17.08 25.30
CA ASP A 75 -10.59 -17.93 26.29
C ASP A 75 -10.40 -17.22 27.65
N GLY A 76 -10.90 -15.98 27.77
CA GLY A 76 -10.79 -15.14 28.94
C GLY A 76 -9.51 -14.30 29.00
N ASN A 77 -8.63 -14.35 27.98
CA ASN A 77 -7.35 -13.62 27.97
C ASN A 77 -7.03 -12.99 26.60
N MET A 78 -7.98 -12.25 26.02
CA MET A 78 -7.81 -11.54 24.74
C MET A 78 -8.07 -10.03 24.85
N PRO A 79 -7.20 -9.23 25.52
CA PRO A 79 -7.44 -7.80 25.73
C PRO A 79 -7.43 -6.96 24.43
N ASP A 80 -6.81 -7.46 23.37
CA ASP A 80 -6.68 -6.77 22.08
C ASP A 80 -7.85 -7.06 21.11
N VAL A 81 -8.72 -8.02 21.44
CA VAL A 81 -9.86 -8.42 20.60
C VAL A 81 -11.13 -7.71 21.08
N PRO A 82 -11.77 -6.86 20.26
CA PRO A 82 -13.02 -6.20 20.63
C PRO A 82 -14.16 -7.22 20.72
N SER A 83 -15.06 -7.01 21.68
CA SER A 83 -16.28 -7.82 21.84
C SER A 83 -17.41 -7.32 20.92
N HIS A 84 -17.37 -6.04 20.56
CA HIS A 84 -18.35 -5.37 19.72
C HIS A 84 -17.67 -4.44 18.70
N PRO A 85 -18.21 -4.25 17.48
CA PRO A 85 -17.60 -3.40 16.45
C PRO A 85 -17.39 -1.93 16.81
N GLN A 86 -18.10 -1.43 17.83
CA GLN A 86 -17.98 -0.05 18.31
C GLN A 86 -17.03 0.10 19.51
N ASP A 87 -16.47 -1.00 20.00
CA ASP A 87 -15.48 -0.94 21.07
C ASP A 87 -14.25 -0.16 20.59
N PRO A 88 -13.59 0.58 21.49
CA PRO A 88 -12.38 1.33 21.13
C PRO A 88 -11.20 0.41 20.80
N GLN A 89 -11.29 -0.88 21.13
CA GLN A 89 -10.29 -1.87 20.81
C GLN A 89 -10.33 -2.24 19.32
N GLY A 90 -9.16 -2.43 18.74
CA GLY A 90 -9.01 -2.81 17.34
C GLY A 90 -8.68 -1.66 16.40
N PRO A 91 -8.49 -1.97 15.11
CA PRO A 91 -7.94 -1.02 14.17
C PRO A 91 -8.99 -0.04 13.63
N SER A 92 -8.85 1.25 13.97
CA SER A 92 -9.74 2.29 13.48
C SER A 92 -9.36 2.81 12.08
N LEU A 93 -10.35 3.26 11.33
CA LEU A 93 -10.18 3.87 10.00
C LEU A 93 -10.17 5.40 10.06
N GLU A 94 -9.90 6.00 11.22
CA GLU A 94 -9.85 7.46 11.38
C GLU A 94 -8.76 8.12 10.53
N TRP A 95 -7.64 7.42 10.30
CA TRP A 95 -6.60 7.88 9.38
C TRP A 95 -7.09 7.96 7.93
N LEU A 96 -7.96 7.03 7.51
CA LEU A 96 -8.53 6.99 6.17
C LEU A 96 -9.60 8.06 5.97
N LYS A 97 -10.38 8.37 7.02
CA LYS A 97 -11.36 9.47 6.99
C LYS A 97 -10.71 10.86 6.92
N LYS A 98 -9.45 10.97 7.34
CA LYS A 98 -8.68 12.23 7.41
C LYS A 98 -7.69 12.41 6.25
N LEU A 99 -7.53 11.39 5.41
CA LEU A 99 -6.76 11.43 4.17
C LEU A 99 -7.46 12.31 3.13
#